data_AF-A0A7L8Y0X9-F1
#
_entry.id   AF-A0A7L8Y0X9-F1
#
_cell.length_a   1.000
_cell.length_b   1.000
_cell.length_c   1.000
_cell.angle_alpha   90.00
_cell.angle_beta   90.00
_cell.angle_gamma   90.00
#
_symmetry.space_group_name_H-M   'P 1'
#
loop_
_entity.id
_entity.type
_entity.pdbx_description
1 polymer ?
#
loop_
_entity_poly.entity_id
_entity_poly.type
_entity_poly.pdbx_seq_one_letter_code
_entity_poly.pdbx_strand_id
1 'polypeptide(L)'
;PYIGPNLVQWIWGGFSVDNATLTRFFTFHFILPFIIAGAAMIHLLFLHQTGSSNPTGLNSNFDKIPFHSYYSYKDILGFIIMLSALMALSAFAPNLLGDPDNFTPANPLVTPPHIKPEWYFLFAYAILRSIPNKLGGVLALLLSILVLFLMPVIHTSQQRSLMFRPIT
;
A
#
# COMPACT_ATOMS: atom_id res chain seq x y z
N PRO A 1 23.62 -6.25 7.00
CA PRO A 1 24.85 -6.85 7.60
C PRO A 1 25.39 -5.96 8.72
N TYR A 2 26.14 -6.52 9.68
CA TYR A 2 26.77 -5.81 10.80
C TYR A 2 25.81 -5.16 11.82
N ILE A 3 25.00 -4.20 11.41
CA ILE A 3 24.12 -3.40 12.29
C ILE A 3 22.72 -3.99 12.49
N GLY A 4 22.40 -5.08 11.76
CA GLY A 4 21.05 -5.65 11.71
C GLY A 4 20.45 -5.99 13.10
N PRO A 5 21.14 -6.80 13.93
CA PRO A 5 20.64 -7.14 15.26
C PRO A 5 20.42 -5.91 16.15
N ASN A 6 21.34 -4.95 16.11
CA ASN A 6 21.23 -3.72 16.91
C ASN A 6 20.04 -2.87 16.47
N LEU A 7 19.79 -2.74 15.16
CA LEU A 7 18.62 -2.01 14.63
C LEU A 7 17.31 -2.68 15.05
N VAL A 8 17.23 -4.02 15.02
CA VAL A 8 16.05 -4.76 15.45
C VAL A 8 15.75 -4.52 16.93
N GLN A 9 16.75 -4.64 17.81
CA GLN A 9 16.58 -4.38 19.23
C GLN A 9 16.25 -2.91 19.52
N TRP A 10 16.83 -1.98 18.75
CA TRP A 10 16.49 -0.57 18.85
C TRP A 10 15.03 -0.29 18.48
N ILE A 11 14.52 -0.90 17.41
CA ILE A 11 13.10 -0.83 17.01
C ILE A 11 12.20 -1.46 18.08
N TRP A 12 12.58 -2.58 18.69
CA TRP A 12 11.79 -3.20 19.75
C TRP A 12 11.83 -2.41 21.07
N GLY A 13 12.97 -1.78 21.38
CA GLY A 13 13.22 -1.18 22.69
C GLY A 13 13.61 -2.19 23.76
N GLY A 14 14.14 -3.33 23.34
CA GLY A 14 14.44 -4.48 24.19
C GLY A 14 14.92 -5.66 23.36
N PHE A 15 14.97 -6.84 23.97
CA PHE A 15 15.45 -8.06 23.32
C PHE A 15 14.38 -8.82 22.52
N SER A 16 13.10 -8.47 22.72
CA SER A 16 11.94 -9.04 22.04
C SER A 16 10.85 -7.98 21.88
N VAL A 17 9.81 -8.30 21.11
CA VAL A 17 8.59 -7.48 21.05
C VAL A 17 7.88 -7.53 22.39
N ASP A 18 7.66 -6.37 23.01
CA ASP A 18 7.03 -6.24 24.33
C ASP A 18 6.33 -4.84 24.46
N ASN A 19 5.93 -4.44 25.66
CA ASN A 19 5.21 -3.21 25.96
C ASN A 19 5.89 -1.95 25.38
N ALA A 20 7.22 -1.89 25.43
CA ALA A 20 7.99 -0.80 24.83
C ALA A 20 7.75 -0.70 23.31
N THR A 21 7.62 -1.84 22.63
CA THR A 21 7.32 -1.95 21.19
C THR A 21 5.87 -1.58 20.89
N LEU A 22 4.92 -2.01 21.72
CA LEU A 22 3.50 -1.71 21.52
C LEU A 22 3.23 -0.20 21.65
N THR A 23 3.75 0.42 22.70
CA THR A 23 3.56 1.86 22.96
C THR A 23 4.10 2.71 21.82
N ARG A 24 5.31 2.43 21.34
CA ARG A 24 5.90 3.18 20.20
C ARG A 24 5.16 2.90 18.89
N PHE A 25 4.70 1.67 18.63
CA PHE A 25 3.97 1.35 17.42
C PHE A 25 2.62 2.05 17.40
N PHE A 26 1.96 2.20 18.55
CA PHE A 26 0.78 3.05 18.66
C PHE A 26 1.11 4.52 18.33
N THR A 27 2.19 5.08 18.88
CA THR A 27 2.60 6.46 18.56
C THR A 27 2.92 6.64 17.07
N PHE A 28 3.65 5.69 16.45
CA PHE A 28 3.92 5.73 15.01
C PHE A 28 2.65 5.59 14.18
N HIS A 29 1.78 4.66 14.54
CA HIS A 29 0.48 4.46 13.88
C HIS A 29 -0.40 5.71 13.97
N PHE A 30 -0.32 6.47 15.08
CA PHE A 30 -1.05 7.71 15.23
C PHE A 30 -0.50 8.83 14.34
N ILE A 31 0.82 9.02 14.27
CA ILE A 31 1.42 10.14 13.53
C ILE A 31 1.49 9.89 12.02
N LEU A 32 1.68 8.65 11.58
CA LEU A 32 1.86 8.30 10.16
C LEU A 32 0.69 8.72 9.26
N PRO A 33 -0.59 8.56 9.62
CA PRO A 33 -1.71 9.06 8.83
C PRO A 33 -1.63 10.56 8.52
N PHE A 34 -1.13 11.39 9.46
CA PHE A 34 -0.97 12.83 9.24
C PHE A 34 0.19 13.13 8.29
N ILE A 35 1.28 12.36 8.39
CA ILE A 35 2.38 12.44 7.42
C ILE A 35 1.90 12.05 6.02
N ILE A 36 1.08 11.00 5.90
CA ILE A 36 0.47 10.57 4.64
C ILE A 36 -0.46 11.66 4.08
N ALA A 37 -1.26 12.32 4.93
CA ALA A 37 -2.10 13.44 4.50
C ALA A 37 -1.25 14.60 3.95
N GLY A 38 -0.15 14.94 4.61
CA GLY A 38 0.81 15.93 4.10
C GLY A 38 1.42 15.53 2.76
N ALA A 39 1.85 14.28 2.62
CA ALA A 39 2.38 13.74 1.36
C ALA A 39 1.32 13.73 0.25
N ALA A 40 0.05 13.45 0.56
CA ALA A 40 -1.05 13.50 -0.39
C ALA A 40 -1.30 14.92 -0.92
N MET A 41 -1.15 15.95 -0.08
CA MET A 41 -1.23 17.35 -0.53
C MET A 41 -0.10 17.72 -1.49
N ILE A 42 1.14 17.28 -1.20
CA ILE A 42 2.29 17.47 -2.11
C ILE A 42 2.05 16.71 -3.42
N HIS A 43 1.51 15.50 -3.36
CA HIS A 43 1.14 14.72 -4.53
C HIS A 43 0.11 15.47 -5.41
N LEU A 44 -0.95 16.01 -4.81
CA LEU A 44 -1.98 16.80 -5.52
C LEU A 44 -1.41 18.10 -6.09
N LEU A 45 -0.48 18.76 -5.39
CA LEU A 45 0.21 19.95 -5.89
C LEU A 45 0.94 19.65 -7.21
N PHE A 46 1.74 18.58 -7.26
CA PHE A 46 2.42 18.18 -8.49
C PHE A 46 1.45 17.74 -9.58
N LEU A 47 0.36 17.05 -9.23
CA LEU A 47 -0.69 16.70 -10.17
C LEU A 47 -1.32 17.96 -10.80
N HIS A 48 -1.56 19.01 -10.02
CA HIS A 48 -2.17 20.25 -10.51
C HIS A 48 -1.24 21.06 -11.43
N GLN A 49 0.08 20.86 -11.37
CA GLN A 49 1.00 21.52 -12.30
C GLN A 49 0.83 21.01 -13.74
N THR A 50 0.54 19.72 -13.92
CA THR A 50 0.38 19.12 -15.26
C THR A 50 -1.06 18.82 -15.64
N GLY A 51 -1.95 18.69 -14.66
CA GLY A 51 -3.29 18.13 -14.81
C GLY A 51 -3.29 16.60 -14.96
N SER A 52 -4.49 16.03 -14.93
CA SER A 52 -4.70 14.58 -15.10
C SER A 52 -4.41 14.11 -16.53
N SER A 53 -3.88 12.89 -16.65
CA SER A 53 -3.86 12.15 -17.93
C SER A 53 -5.26 11.65 -18.28
N ASN A 54 -5.43 11.12 -19.49
CA ASN A 54 -6.66 10.49 -19.96
C ASN A 54 -6.38 9.11 -20.61
N PRO A 55 -7.40 8.28 -20.87
CA PRO A 55 -7.23 6.92 -21.38
C PRO A 55 -6.43 6.80 -22.68
N THR A 56 -6.52 7.79 -23.57
CA THR A 56 -5.78 7.78 -24.85
C THR A 56 -4.28 8.07 -24.66
N GLY A 57 -3.91 8.70 -23.54
CA GLY A 57 -2.54 9.17 -23.29
C GLY A 57 -2.12 10.39 -24.10
N LEU A 58 -3.02 10.97 -24.90
CA LEU A 58 -2.80 12.18 -25.71
C LEU A 58 -3.08 13.45 -24.88
N ASN A 59 -2.74 14.63 -25.44
CA ASN A 59 -3.01 15.91 -24.80
C ASN A 59 -4.53 16.22 -24.79
N SER A 60 -5.11 16.37 -23.59
CA SER A 60 -6.54 16.67 -23.40
C SER A 60 -6.88 18.16 -23.34
N ASN A 61 -5.92 19.08 -23.54
CA ASN A 61 -6.15 20.52 -23.42
C ASN A 61 -7.26 21.06 -24.34
N PHE A 62 -7.49 20.43 -25.49
CA PHE A 62 -8.51 20.84 -26.45
C PHE A 62 -9.95 20.52 -26.03
N ASP A 63 -10.13 19.65 -25.03
CA ASP A 63 -11.44 19.16 -24.58
C ASP A 63 -11.50 19.07 -23.05
N LYS A 64 -11.14 20.16 -22.38
CA LYS A 64 -11.25 20.26 -20.92
C LYS A 64 -12.67 20.67 -20.53
N ILE A 65 -13.21 19.95 -19.56
CA ILE A 65 -14.44 20.30 -18.85
C ILE A 65 -14.11 20.75 -17.42
N PRO A 66 -14.93 21.62 -16.81
CA PRO A 66 -14.73 22.01 -15.42
C PRO A 66 -14.91 20.81 -14.48
N PHE A 67 -14.18 20.81 -13.35
CA PHE A 67 -14.27 19.72 -12.38
C PHE A 67 -15.69 19.58 -11.81
N HIS A 68 -16.25 20.72 -11.41
CA HIS A 68 -17.65 20.83 -11.03
C HIS A 68 -18.49 21.25 -12.25
N SER A 69 -19.62 20.60 -12.55
CA SER A 69 -20.31 19.58 -11.75
C SER A 69 -19.99 18.14 -12.15
N TYR A 70 -19.27 17.92 -13.25
CA TYR A 70 -19.08 16.60 -13.87
C TYR A 70 -18.36 15.59 -12.97
N TYR A 71 -17.13 15.88 -12.56
CA TYR A 71 -16.35 14.95 -11.73
C TYR A 71 -16.84 14.95 -10.28
N SER A 72 -17.38 16.07 -9.77
CA SER A 72 -17.98 16.09 -8.44
C SER A 72 -19.12 15.07 -8.28
N TYR A 73 -20.07 15.01 -9.23
CA TYR A 73 -21.16 14.02 -9.16
C TYR A 73 -20.68 12.60 -9.41
N LYS A 74 -19.70 12.42 -10.31
CA LYS A 74 -19.07 11.11 -10.53
C LYS A 74 -18.39 10.58 -9.26
N ASP A 75 -17.66 11.45 -8.55
CA ASP A 75 -16.97 11.09 -7.32
C ASP A 75 -17.97 10.79 -6.19
N ILE A 76 -19.05 11.57 -6.07
CA ILE A 76 -20.15 11.27 -5.11
C ILE A 76 -20.71 9.87 -5.36
N LEU A 77 -20.98 9.49 -6.61
CA LEU A 77 -21.42 8.13 -6.94
C LEU A 77 -20.38 7.08 -6.51
N GLY A 78 -19.10 7.34 -6.77
CA GLY A 78 -17.99 6.49 -6.32
C GLY A 78 -17.96 6.31 -4.80
N PHE A 79 -18.13 7.39 -4.04
CA PHE A 79 -18.21 7.36 -2.58
C PHE A 79 -19.42 6.57 -2.08
N ILE A 80 -20.58 6.71 -2.71
CA ILE A 80 -21.78 5.93 -2.37
C ILE A 80 -21.48 4.43 -2.53
N ILE A 81 -20.92 4.02 -3.68
CA ILE A 81 -20.58 2.61 -3.93
C ILE A 81 -19.56 2.10 -2.90
N MET A 82 -18.50 2.86 -2.65
CA MET A 82 -17.45 2.50 -1.69
C MET A 82 -17.99 2.36 -0.26
N LEU A 83 -18.80 3.31 0.21
CA LEU A 83 -19.38 3.30 1.55
C LEU A 83 -20.43 2.19 1.70
N SER A 84 -21.24 1.94 0.67
CA SER A 84 -22.17 0.81 0.65
C SER A 84 -21.44 -0.53 0.75
N ALA A 85 -20.34 -0.72 0.02
CA ALA A 85 -19.52 -1.92 0.11
C ALA A 85 -18.86 -2.07 1.49
N LEU A 86 -18.32 -1.00 2.05
CA LEU A 86 -17.73 -1.00 3.40
C LEU A 86 -18.78 -1.33 4.46
N MET A 87 -19.98 -0.74 4.37
CA MET A 87 -21.08 -1.00 5.29
C MET A 87 -21.57 -2.44 5.17
N ALA A 88 -21.69 -2.97 3.95
CA ALA A 88 -22.07 -4.36 3.74
C ALA A 88 -21.04 -5.33 4.35
N LEU A 89 -19.74 -5.08 4.14
CA LEU A 89 -18.67 -5.87 4.76
C LEU A 89 -18.74 -5.79 6.29
N SER A 90 -18.82 -4.58 6.86
CA SER A 90 -18.83 -4.40 8.31
C SER A 90 -20.09 -4.93 8.99
N ALA A 91 -21.25 -4.85 8.34
CA ALA A 91 -22.53 -5.26 8.94
C ALA A 91 -22.81 -6.76 8.75
N PHE A 92 -22.51 -7.31 7.57
CA PHE A 92 -22.88 -8.69 7.23
C PHE A 92 -21.72 -9.67 7.35
N ALA A 93 -20.46 -9.24 7.22
CA ALA A 93 -19.30 -10.13 7.23
C ALA A 93 -18.03 -9.46 7.82
N PRO A 94 -18.08 -8.91 9.05
CA PRO A 94 -17.01 -8.07 9.61
C PRO A 94 -15.65 -8.76 9.70
N ASN A 95 -15.64 -10.09 9.85
CA ASN A 95 -14.43 -10.89 10.01
C ASN A 95 -13.97 -11.56 8.69
N LEU A 96 -14.63 -11.32 7.56
CA LEU A 96 -14.36 -12.00 6.29
C LEU A 96 -12.91 -11.80 5.79
N LEU A 97 -12.36 -10.61 6.02
CA LEU A 97 -11.00 -10.25 5.61
C LEU A 97 -9.96 -10.38 6.75
N GLY A 98 -10.39 -10.81 7.94
CA GLY A 98 -9.54 -10.98 9.12
C GLY A 98 -8.99 -12.40 9.25
N ASP A 99 -8.13 -12.60 10.24
CA ASP A 99 -7.61 -13.92 10.61
C ASP A 99 -8.16 -14.32 12.00
N PRO A 100 -8.73 -15.52 12.17
CA PRO A 100 -9.26 -15.97 13.46
C PRO A 100 -8.18 -16.03 14.56
N ASP A 101 -6.90 -16.22 14.22
CA ASP A 101 -5.82 -16.31 15.21
C ASP A 101 -5.67 -14.99 15.99
N ASN A 102 -6.04 -13.84 15.40
CA ASN A 102 -5.97 -12.52 16.04
C ASN A 102 -7.04 -12.28 17.13
N PHE A 103 -7.99 -13.21 17.31
CA PHE A 103 -8.92 -13.19 18.45
C PHE A 103 -8.36 -13.87 19.69
N THR A 104 -7.22 -14.55 19.58
CA THR A 104 -6.50 -15.10 20.72
C THR A 104 -5.44 -14.09 21.20
N PRO A 105 -5.35 -13.82 22.52
CA PRO A 105 -4.30 -12.96 23.04
C PRO A 105 -2.91 -13.47 22.68
N ALA A 106 -2.00 -12.55 22.35
CA ALA A 106 -0.64 -12.90 21.96
C ALA A 106 0.08 -13.71 23.05
N ASN A 107 0.68 -14.83 22.65
CA ASN A 107 1.51 -15.66 23.52
C ASN A 107 2.93 -15.77 22.93
N PRO A 108 3.96 -15.16 23.55
CA PRO A 108 5.32 -15.16 23.00
C PRO A 108 5.97 -16.55 22.98
N LEU A 109 5.40 -17.55 23.66
CA LEU A 109 5.91 -18.92 23.70
C LEU A 109 5.29 -19.85 22.64
N VAL A 110 4.27 -19.39 21.92
CA VAL A 110 3.51 -20.22 20.96
C VAL A 110 3.37 -19.49 19.63
N THR A 111 3.85 -20.10 18.55
CA THR A 111 3.63 -19.61 17.18
C THR A 111 2.48 -20.39 16.53
N PRO A 112 1.46 -19.72 15.97
CA PRO A 112 0.41 -20.41 15.21
C PRO A 112 0.98 -21.19 14.01
N PRO A 113 0.40 -22.36 13.67
CA PRO A 113 0.94 -23.25 12.65
C PRO A 113 0.96 -22.65 11.23
N HIS A 114 0.03 -21.73 10.93
CA HIS A 114 -0.12 -21.13 9.60
C HIS A 114 0.00 -19.59 9.63
N ILE A 115 0.94 -19.06 10.41
CA ILE A 115 1.19 -17.63 10.52
C ILE A 115 1.40 -16.97 9.14
N LYS A 116 0.64 -15.92 8.88
CA LYS A 116 0.66 -15.14 7.64
C LYS A 116 0.27 -13.69 7.96
N PRO A 117 0.69 -12.72 7.13
CA PRO A 117 0.19 -11.36 7.24
C PRO A 117 -1.23 -11.25 6.67
N GLU A 118 -1.82 -10.07 6.80
CA GLU A 118 -3.08 -9.70 6.19
C GLU A 118 -3.02 -9.83 4.66
N TRP A 119 -4.19 -10.00 4.05
CA TRP A 119 -4.33 -10.37 2.64
C TRP A 119 -3.62 -9.42 1.67
N TYR A 120 -3.59 -8.12 1.97
CA TYR A 120 -2.96 -7.09 1.14
C TYR A 120 -1.42 -7.14 1.13
N PHE A 121 -0.81 -7.91 2.04
CA PHE A 121 0.64 -8.16 2.05
C PHE A 121 1.03 -9.54 1.49
N LEU A 122 0.07 -10.41 1.14
CA LEU A 122 0.37 -11.79 0.74
C LEU A 122 1.23 -11.90 -0.51
N PHE A 123 1.08 -10.98 -1.48
CA PHE A 123 1.93 -10.98 -2.69
C PHE A 123 3.41 -10.79 -2.36
N ALA A 124 3.70 -9.84 -1.45
CA ALA A 124 5.05 -9.50 -1.04
C ALA A 124 5.63 -10.58 -0.11
N TYR A 125 4.79 -11.15 0.77
CA TYR A 125 5.15 -12.29 1.61
C TYR A 125 5.48 -13.54 0.79
N ALA A 126 4.75 -13.79 -0.31
CA ALA A 126 5.07 -14.87 -1.23
C ALA A 126 6.46 -14.66 -1.87
N ILE A 127 6.76 -13.45 -2.36
CA ILE A 127 8.09 -13.10 -2.91
C ILE A 127 9.21 -13.34 -1.89
N LEU A 128 9.01 -12.89 -0.64
CA LEU A 128 9.96 -13.09 0.45
C LEU A 128 10.29 -14.58 0.68
N ARG A 129 9.27 -15.45 0.69
CA ARG A 129 9.43 -16.90 0.93
C ARG A 129 9.95 -17.69 -0.27
N SER A 130 9.81 -17.16 -1.49
CA SER A 130 10.28 -17.83 -2.71
C SER A 130 11.80 -17.89 -2.83
N ILE A 131 12.53 -17.05 -2.07
CA ILE A 131 13.99 -17.01 -2.12
C ILE A 131 14.57 -17.72 -0.88
N PRO A 132 15.27 -18.86 -1.04
CA PRO A 132 15.84 -19.63 0.07
C PRO A 132 17.13 -18.99 0.63
N ASN A 133 17.12 -17.67 0.85
CA ASN A 133 18.19 -16.91 1.47
C ASN A 133 17.58 -15.75 2.27
N LYS A 134 17.92 -15.63 3.56
CA LYS A 134 17.33 -14.61 4.45
C LYS A 134 17.53 -13.18 3.93
N LEU A 135 18.75 -12.83 3.51
CA LEU A 135 19.05 -11.49 3.01
C LEU A 135 18.41 -11.28 1.62
N GLY A 136 18.55 -12.25 0.73
CA GLY A 136 17.98 -12.21 -0.63
C GLY A 136 16.47 -12.03 -0.61
N GLY A 137 15.76 -12.77 0.25
CA GLY A 137 14.32 -12.63 0.42
C GLY A 137 13.91 -11.24 0.92
N VAL A 138 14.62 -10.69 1.94
CA VAL A 138 14.34 -9.34 2.45
C VAL A 138 14.62 -8.27 1.38
N LEU A 139 15.69 -8.42 0.60
CA LEU A 139 15.98 -7.52 -0.52
C LEU A 139 14.90 -7.62 -1.61
N ALA A 140 14.45 -8.82 -1.96
CA ALA A 140 13.38 -8.99 -2.95
C ALA A 140 12.04 -8.43 -2.49
N LEU A 141 11.70 -8.58 -1.21
CA LEU A 141 10.53 -7.93 -0.61
C LEU A 141 10.59 -6.40 -0.75
N LEU A 142 11.75 -5.80 -0.45
CA LEU A 142 11.93 -4.35 -0.60
C LEU A 142 11.82 -3.95 -2.08
N LEU A 143 12.49 -4.69 -2.96
CA LEU A 143 12.51 -4.42 -4.40
C LEU A 143 11.15 -4.62 -5.06
N SER A 144 10.27 -5.48 -4.55
CA SER A 144 8.92 -5.67 -5.12
C SER A 144 8.05 -4.41 -5.03
N ILE A 145 8.39 -3.49 -4.12
CA ILE A 145 7.75 -2.17 -4.03
C ILE A 145 8.60 -1.12 -4.75
N LEU A 146 9.93 -1.11 -4.53
CA LEU A 146 10.81 -0.10 -5.13
C LEU A 146 10.91 -0.19 -6.66
N VAL A 147 10.59 -1.34 -7.26
CA VAL A 147 10.53 -1.49 -8.73
C VAL A 147 9.58 -0.49 -9.38
N LEU A 148 8.56 0.01 -8.65
CA LEU A 148 7.66 1.05 -9.14
C LEU A 148 8.40 2.35 -9.53
N PHE A 149 9.52 2.67 -8.90
CA PHE A 149 10.35 3.82 -9.26
C PHE A 149 11.14 3.64 -10.56
N LEU A 150 11.35 2.39 -10.99
CA LEU A 150 12.01 2.10 -12.27
C LEU A 150 11.06 2.26 -13.45
N MET A 151 9.74 2.23 -13.23
CA MET A 151 8.72 2.25 -14.28
C MET A 151 8.90 3.40 -15.30
N PRO A 152 9.19 4.65 -14.91
CA PRO A 152 9.42 5.73 -15.87
C PRO A 152 10.70 5.55 -16.70
N VAL A 153 11.74 4.94 -16.12
CA VAL A 153 13.07 4.78 -16.75
C VAL A 153 13.06 3.64 -17.77
N ILE A 154 12.30 2.58 -17.50
CA ILE A 154 12.21 1.40 -18.39
C ILE A 154 11.12 1.54 -19.46
N HIS A 155 10.42 2.68 -19.53
CA HIS A 155 9.39 2.91 -20.53
C HIS A 155 10.01 3.12 -21.91
N THR A 156 9.84 2.16 -22.82
CA THR A 156 10.43 2.17 -24.17
C THR A 156 9.46 2.61 -25.27
N SER A 157 8.16 2.69 -24.97
CA SER A 157 7.13 3.02 -25.95
C SER A 157 7.14 4.50 -26.32
N GLN A 158 6.84 4.79 -27.58
CA GLN A 158 6.58 6.16 -28.03
C GLN A 158 5.17 6.64 -27.65
N GLN A 159 4.27 5.70 -27.34
CA GLN A 159 2.91 5.97 -26.88
C GLN A 159 2.82 5.80 -25.35
N ARG A 160 2.29 6.83 -24.67
CA ARG A 160 2.15 6.86 -23.20
C ARG A 160 1.17 5.81 -22.66
N SER A 161 -0.02 5.71 -23.24
CA SER A 161 -1.07 4.78 -22.80
C SER A 161 -0.90 3.39 -23.41
N LEU A 162 -1.45 2.36 -22.75
CA LEU A 162 -1.56 1.01 -23.28
C LEU A 162 -2.76 0.82 -24.24
N MET A 163 -3.68 1.79 -24.32
CA MET A 163 -4.92 1.68 -25.08
C MET A 163 -4.72 1.29 -26.56
N PHE A 164 -3.65 1.78 -27.20
CA PHE A 164 -3.34 1.54 -28.61
C PHE A 164 -2.09 0.66 -28.80
N ARG A 165 -1.76 -0.16 -27.79
CA ARG A 165 -0.56 -1.01 -27.78
C ARG A 165 -0.92 -2.48 -27.62
N PRO A 166 -1.68 -3.09 -28.56
CA PRO A 166 -1.78 -4.54 -28.60
C PRO A 166 -0.37 -5.12 -28.80
N ILE A 167 -0.02 -6.10 -27.98
CA ILE A 167 1.27 -6.80 -28.07
C ILE A 167 1.21 -7.91 -29.14
N THR A 168 -0.01 -8.34 -29.47
CA THR A 168 -0.34 -9.38 -30.44
C THR A 168 -1.05 -8.80 -31.65
#